data_AF-A0A069RFY0-F1
#
_entry.id   AF-A0A069RFY0-F1
#
_cell.length_a   1.000
_cell.length_b   1.000
_cell.length_c   1.000
_cell.angle_alpha   90.00
_cell.angle_beta   90.00
_cell.angle_gamma   90.00
#
_symmetry.space_group_name_H-M   'P 1'
#
loop_
_entity.id
_entity.type
_entity.pdbx_description
1 polymer ?
#
loop_
_entity_poly.entity_id
_entity_poly.type
_entity_poly.pdbx_seq_one_letter_code
_entity_poly.pdbx_strand_id
1 'polypeptide(L)'
;MSFDCCHLYMECSDKGYCVNQYENLKNECTYRLKLRQGINFFSPEKSRKGAFIEVDGRQFKVNKLSSYGWSTYELSSDEREDLRGKLGPFGISVSGRKEISKCIKEPREKDEWACCKVRLTIGEVTYVIYNHNVRGITKKTAERIRNHLVDRGLAAAVEVVQTNKNAVQGQKPAPRLKTEAVQNEEPQARVQVKSKEYDDSWRMQPVKKVERQEPKEKQLSLFDTISGL
;
A
#
# COMPACT_ATOMS: atom_id res chain seq x y z
N MET A 1 -36.85 -19.55 -4.60
CA MET A 1 -35.37 -19.62 -4.51
C MET A 1 -34.81 -18.48 -5.33
N SER A 2 -34.31 -17.41 -4.70
CA SER A 2 -33.57 -16.37 -5.43
C SER A 2 -32.24 -16.97 -5.86
N PHE A 3 -31.93 -16.93 -7.15
CA PHE A 3 -30.63 -17.37 -7.64
C PHE A 3 -29.54 -16.45 -7.05
N ASP A 4 -28.84 -16.95 -6.04
CA ASP A 4 -27.59 -16.35 -5.61
C ASP A 4 -26.55 -16.59 -6.69
N CYS A 5 -26.26 -15.49 -7.39
CA CYS A 5 -25.13 -15.29 -8.29
C CYS A 5 -25.29 -15.85 -9.71
N CYS A 6 -25.47 -14.90 -10.63
CA CYS A 6 -25.07 -15.05 -12.02
C CYS A 6 -23.63 -15.60 -12.09
N HIS A 7 -23.40 -16.63 -12.91
CA HIS A 7 -22.07 -17.16 -13.21
C HIS A 7 -21.09 -16.09 -13.74
N LEU A 8 -21.60 -14.92 -14.18
CA LEU A 8 -20.86 -13.74 -14.64
C LEU A 8 -20.50 -12.74 -13.52
N TYR A 9 -20.52 -13.16 -12.25
CA TYR A 9 -20.31 -12.26 -11.10
C TYR A 9 -18.98 -11.45 -11.17
N MET A 10 -17.91 -12.02 -11.72
CA MET A 10 -16.61 -11.32 -11.87
C MET A 10 -16.74 -10.12 -12.80
N GLU A 11 -17.33 -10.33 -13.99
CA GLU A 11 -17.56 -9.27 -14.96
C GLU A 11 -18.52 -8.21 -14.43
N CYS A 12 -19.55 -8.62 -13.68
CA CYS A 12 -20.44 -7.68 -13.01
C CYS A 12 -19.69 -6.75 -12.04
N SER A 13 -18.71 -7.30 -11.31
CA SER A 13 -17.87 -6.56 -10.36
C SER A 13 -16.82 -5.68 -11.02
N ASP A 14 -16.27 -6.09 -12.16
CA ASP A 14 -15.35 -5.26 -12.94
C ASP A 14 -16.05 -4.10 -13.64
N LYS A 15 -17.27 -4.29 -14.15
CA LYS A 15 -18.03 -3.23 -14.82
C LYS A 15 -18.88 -2.36 -13.89
N GLY A 16 -19.13 -2.79 -12.65
CA GLY A 16 -19.95 -2.05 -11.68
C GLY A 16 -21.46 -2.13 -11.94
N TYR A 17 -21.91 -3.07 -12.79
CA TYR A 17 -23.32 -3.33 -13.09
C TYR A 17 -23.51 -4.77 -13.55
N CYS A 18 -24.75 -5.28 -13.55
CA CYS A 18 -25.04 -6.64 -14.03
C CYS A 18 -24.83 -6.76 -15.55
N VAL A 19 -23.93 -7.65 -15.98
CA VAL A 19 -23.59 -7.89 -17.39
C VAL A 19 -24.40 -9.02 -18.06
N ASN A 20 -25.34 -9.62 -17.34
CA ASN A 20 -26.14 -10.71 -17.88
C ASN A 20 -26.95 -10.23 -19.09
N GLN A 21 -26.87 -10.98 -20.19
CA GLN A 21 -27.51 -10.66 -21.46
C GLN A 21 -29.03 -10.92 -21.42
N TYR A 22 -29.49 -11.79 -20.52
CA TYR A 22 -30.90 -12.14 -20.35
C TYR A 22 -31.59 -11.18 -19.37
N GLU A 23 -32.59 -10.44 -19.85
CA GLU A 23 -33.24 -9.34 -19.13
C GLU A 23 -34.07 -9.79 -17.91
N ASN A 24 -34.72 -10.96 -18.01
CA ASN A 24 -35.41 -11.61 -16.89
C ASN A 24 -34.45 -11.93 -15.74
N LEU A 25 -33.28 -12.53 -16.03
CA LEU A 25 -32.26 -12.83 -15.02
C LEU A 25 -31.58 -11.58 -14.47
N LYS A 26 -31.52 -10.50 -15.26
CA LYS A 26 -30.97 -9.21 -14.85
C LYS A 26 -31.83 -8.54 -13.77
N ASN A 27 -33.15 -8.68 -13.87
CA ASN A 27 -34.12 -8.12 -12.92
C ASN A 27 -34.16 -8.91 -11.61
N GLU A 28 -33.96 -10.23 -11.67
CA GLU A 28 -33.87 -11.10 -10.48
C GLU A 28 -32.48 -11.07 -9.82
N CYS A 29 -31.50 -10.41 -10.45
CA CYS A 29 -30.14 -10.35 -9.96
C CYS A 29 -30.03 -9.48 -8.70
N THR A 30 -29.88 -10.12 -7.54
CA THR A 30 -29.67 -9.46 -6.24
C THR A 30 -28.36 -8.67 -6.16
N TYR A 31 -27.47 -8.78 -7.17
CA TYR A 31 -26.18 -8.09 -7.23
C TYR A 31 -26.30 -6.57 -7.11
N ARG A 32 -27.28 -5.94 -7.78
CA ARG A 32 -27.50 -4.48 -7.67
C ARG A 32 -27.96 -4.08 -6.27
N LEU A 33 -28.82 -4.88 -5.64
CA LEU A 33 -29.30 -4.64 -4.28
C LEU A 33 -28.15 -4.73 -3.28
N LYS A 34 -27.33 -5.76 -3.41
CA LYS A 34 -26.19 -6.01 -2.55
C LYS A 34 -25.04 -5.01 -2.76
N LEU A 35 -24.83 -4.52 -4.00
CA LEU A 35 -23.97 -3.36 -4.29
C LEU A 35 -24.43 -2.08 -3.58
N ARG A 36 -25.74 -1.79 -3.61
CA ARG A 36 -26.32 -0.64 -2.87
C ARG A 36 -26.11 -0.78 -1.35
N GLN A 37 -26.09 -2.02 -0.85
CA GLN A 37 -25.81 -2.34 0.54
C GLN A 37 -24.31 -2.38 0.88
N GLY A 38 -23.43 -2.10 -0.08
CA GLY A 38 -21.97 -2.14 0.13
C GLY A 38 -21.36 -3.54 0.20
N ILE A 39 -22.12 -4.59 -0.09
CA ILE A 39 -21.66 -5.98 -0.07
C ILE A 39 -21.07 -6.31 -1.44
N ASN A 40 -19.74 -6.46 -1.51
CA ASN A 40 -19.02 -6.84 -2.72
C ASN A 40 -18.60 -8.33 -2.63
N PHE A 41 -19.25 -9.20 -3.42
CA PHE A 41 -19.20 -10.68 -3.28
C PHE A 41 -17.86 -11.32 -3.62
N PHE A 42 -17.08 -10.68 -4.47
CA PHE A 42 -15.66 -10.88 -4.52
C PHE A 42 -15.08 -9.60 -3.96
N SER A 43 -14.17 -9.73 -3.00
CA SER A 43 -13.35 -8.61 -2.60
C SER A 43 -12.00 -8.75 -3.32
N PRO A 44 -11.90 -8.31 -4.60
CA PRO A 44 -10.66 -7.72 -5.05
C PRO A 44 -10.42 -6.42 -4.26
N GLU A 45 -11.10 -6.09 -3.15
CA GLU A 45 -10.77 -4.90 -2.38
C GLU A 45 -9.35 -4.96 -1.84
N LYS A 46 -8.75 -6.14 -1.58
CA LYS A 46 -7.30 -6.22 -1.32
C LYS A 46 -6.46 -5.84 -2.55
N SER A 47 -6.92 -6.13 -3.77
CA SER A 47 -6.17 -5.79 -4.99
C SER A 47 -6.53 -4.43 -5.60
N ARG A 48 -7.67 -3.84 -5.22
CA ARG A 48 -8.17 -2.53 -5.65
C ARG A 48 -7.83 -1.42 -4.65
N LYS A 49 -7.73 -1.73 -3.35
CA LYS A 49 -7.24 -0.78 -2.34
C LYS A 49 -5.73 -0.72 -2.40
N GLY A 50 -5.20 0.48 -2.24
CA GLY A 50 -3.77 0.77 -2.27
C GLY A 50 -3.56 2.26 -2.39
N ALA A 51 -2.31 2.68 -2.51
CA ALA A 51 -1.98 4.01 -3.03
C ALA A 51 -1.58 3.86 -4.49
N PHE A 52 -2.15 4.68 -5.36
CA PHE A 52 -1.73 4.78 -6.74
C PHE A 52 -1.42 6.23 -7.07
N ILE A 53 -0.31 6.45 -7.77
CA ILE A 53 0.02 7.75 -8.36
C ILE A 53 -0.28 7.70 -9.85
N GLU A 54 -0.66 8.84 -10.41
CA GLU A 54 -0.87 8.99 -11.84
C GLU A 54 0.32 9.72 -12.49
N VAL A 55 0.92 9.10 -13.49
CA VAL A 55 2.00 9.67 -14.30
C VAL A 55 1.64 9.45 -15.77
N ASP A 56 1.55 10.53 -16.54
CA ASP A 56 1.18 10.53 -17.96
C ASP A 56 -0.12 9.74 -18.26
N GLY A 57 -1.15 9.94 -17.44
CA GLY A 57 -2.45 9.25 -17.58
C GLY A 57 -2.46 7.79 -17.15
N ARG A 58 -1.35 7.26 -16.63
CA ARG A 58 -1.21 5.87 -16.18
C ARG A 58 -1.06 5.79 -14.66
N GLN A 59 -1.70 4.79 -14.07
CA GLN A 59 -1.60 4.52 -12.64
C GLN A 59 -0.48 3.52 -12.29
N PHE A 60 0.25 3.85 -11.23
CA PHE A 60 1.33 3.04 -10.67
C PHE A 60 1.10 2.82 -9.18
N LYS A 61 1.34 1.61 -8.68
CA LYS A 61 1.11 1.29 -7.27
C LYS A 61 2.29 1.77 -6.44
N VAL A 62 2.00 2.43 -5.32
CA VAL A 62 2.99 2.90 -4.36
C VAL A 62 2.89 2.07 -3.08
N ASN A 63 4.01 1.55 -2.63
CA ASN A 63 4.16 0.84 -1.37
C ASN A 63 5.24 1.54 -0.51
N LYS A 64 5.21 1.33 0.80
CA LYS A 64 6.25 1.81 1.72
C LYS A 64 7.40 0.81 1.79
N LEU A 65 8.64 1.28 1.73
CA LEU A 65 9.82 0.44 1.98
C LEU A 65 10.03 0.30 3.50
N SER A 66 10.37 -0.90 3.95
CA SER A 66 10.76 -1.13 5.34
C SER A 66 12.01 -0.32 5.69
N SER A 67 12.17 0.06 6.96
CA SER A 67 13.39 0.72 7.45
C SER A 67 14.65 -0.11 7.20
N TYR A 68 14.52 -1.44 7.22
CA TYR A 68 15.59 -2.38 6.89
C TYR A 68 15.87 -2.51 5.37
N GLY A 69 15.06 -1.90 4.51
CA GLY A 69 15.29 -1.81 3.06
C GLY A 69 15.01 -3.07 2.24
N TRP A 70 14.58 -4.17 2.87
CA TRP A 70 14.40 -5.47 2.18
C TRP A 70 12.97 -5.77 1.77
N SER A 71 11.98 -5.23 2.49
CA SER A 71 10.57 -5.56 2.32
C SER A 71 9.77 -4.31 1.97
N THR A 72 8.70 -4.47 1.20
CA THR A 72 7.73 -3.41 0.96
C THR A 72 6.37 -3.79 1.53
N TYR A 73 5.66 -2.81 2.09
CA TYR A 73 4.35 -2.98 2.68
C TYR A 73 3.33 -2.08 1.99
N GLU A 74 2.08 -2.53 1.96
CA GLU A 74 0.97 -1.68 1.55
C GLU A 74 0.74 -0.58 2.59
N LEU A 75 0.40 0.62 2.11
CA LEU A 75 0.14 1.76 2.98
C LEU A 75 -1.19 1.60 3.71
N SER A 76 -1.20 1.93 5.00
CA SER A 76 -2.41 2.02 5.81
C SER A 76 -3.36 3.13 5.31
N SER A 77 -4.55 3.28 5.89
CA SER A 77 -5.43 4.40 5.53
C SER A 77 -4.78 5.75 5.84
N ASP A 78 -4.20 5.87 7.03
CA ASP A 78 -3.59 7.13 7.49
C ASP A 78 -2.33 7.46 6.69
N GLU A 79 -1.52 6.45 6.37
CA GLU A 79 -0.33 6.63 5.52
C GLU A 79 -0.69 7.03 4.09
N ARG A 80 -1.86 6.62 3.57
CA ARG A 80 -2.33 7.03 2.25
C ARG A 80 -2.76 8.50 2.22
N GLU A 81 -3.43 8.96 3.27
CA GLU A 81 -3.81 10.37 3.42
C GLU A 81 -2.58 11.25 3.65
N ASP A 82 -1.62 10.80 4.47
CA ASP A 82 -0.33 11.46 4.65
C ASP A 82 0.46 11.56 3.33
N LEU A 83 0.56 10.46 2.56
CA LEU A 83 1.19 10.49 1.26
C LEU A 83 0.48 11.45 0.28
N ARG A 84 -0.86 11.50 0.30
CA ARG A 84 -1.63 12.46 -0.49
C ARG A 84 -1.31 13.90 -0.09
N GLY A 85 -1.24 14.18 1.22
CA GLY A 85 -0.85 15.50 1.74
C GLY A 85 0.57 15.90 1.34
N LYS A 86 1.53 14.96 1.34
CA LYS A 86 2.93 15.20 0.94
C LYS A 86 3.09 15.42 -0.56
N LEU A 87 2.32 14.73 -1.39
CA LEU A 87 2.42 14.80 -2.86
C LEU A 87 1.52 15.88 -3.49
N GLY A 88 0.46 16.28 -2.80
CA GLY A 88 -0.48 17.31 -3.25
C GLY A 88 0.17 18.64 -3.65
N PRO A 89 1.07 19.23 -2.84
CA PRO A 89 1.77 20.47 -3.18
C PRO A 89 2.60 20.41 -4.47
N PHE A 90 3.01 19.21 -4.89
CA PHE A 90 3.78 18.97 -6.11
C PHE A 90 2.87 18.67 -7.32
N GLY A 91 1.55 18.78 -7.16
CA GLY A 91 0.57 18.50 -8.22
C GLY A 91 0.52 17.02 -8.62
N ILE A 92 0.89 16.10 -7.72
CA ILE A 92 0.80 14.66 -7.95
C ILE A 92 -0.43 14.11 -7.25
N SER A 93 -1.36 13.55 -8.03
CA SER A 93 -2.57 12.94 -7.50
C SER A 93 -2.27 11.56 -6.91
N VAL A 94 -2.83 11.29 -5.72
CA VAL A 94 -2.77 9.98 -5.07
C VAL A 94 -4.18 9.45 -4.93
N SER A 95 -4.50 8.36 -5.64
CA SER A 95 -5.78 7.69 -5.56
C SER A 95 -5.71 6.49 -4.60
N GLY A 96 -6.80 6.28 -3.85
CA GLY A 96 -6.95 5.13 -2.95
C GLY A 96 -7.44 3.87 -3.67
N ARG A 97 -7.72 3.96 -4.98
CA ARG A 97 -8.40 2.94 -5.78
C ARG A 97 -7.73 2.79 -7.15
N LYS A 98 -7.55 1.53 -7.55
CA LYS A 98 -7.11 1.17 -8.90
C LYS A 98 -8.18 1.49 -9.95
N GLU A 99 -7.80 2.21 -10.98
CA GLU A 99 -8.62 2.53 -12.15
C GLU A 99 -8.15 1.71 -13.35
N ILE A 100 -8.97 0.76 -13.81
CA ILE A 100 -8.56 -0.26 -14.79
C ILE A 100 -8.18 0.38 -16.13
N SER A 101 -8.88 1.43 -16.56
CA SER A 101 -8.60 2.20 -17.79
C SER A 101 -7.19 2.80 -17.82
N LYS A 102 -6.63 3.12 -16.65
CA LYS A 102 -5.29 3.69 -16.49
C LYS A 102 -4.21 2.65 -16.19
N CYS A 103 -4.55 1.36 -16.21
CA CYS A 103 -3.63 0.27 -15.85
C CYS A 103 -3.09 -0.42 -17.09
N ILE A 104 -1.85 -0.10 -17.47
CA ILE A 104 -1.15 -0.77 -18.58
C ILE A 104 -0.27 -1.90 -18.04
N LYS A 105 -0.35 -3.09 -18.64
CA LYS A 105 0.56 -4.21 -18.37
C LYS A 105 1.85 -3.98 -19.18
N GLU A 106 2.99 -4.08 -18.50
CA GLU A 106 4.29 -3.95 -19.16
C GLU A 106 4.62 -5.23 -19.95
N PRO A 107 5.23 -5.10 -21.14
CA PRO A 107 5.68 -6.23 -21.91
C PRO A 107 6.77 -7.02 -21.16
N ARG A 108 6.93 -8.29 -21.55
CA ARG A 108 7.96 -9.22 -21.02
C ARG A 108 8.88 -9.72 -22.13
N GLU A 109 9.01 -8.96 -23.19
CA GLU A 109 9.74 -9.39 -24.40
C GLU A 109 11.22 -9.00 -24.32
N LYS A 110 12.05 -9.75 -25.05
CA LYS A 110 13.47 -10.03 -24.80
C LYS A 110 14.34 -8.83 -24.43
N ASP A 111 14.11 -7.65 -25.02
CA ASP A 111 14.99 -6.49 -24.85
C ASP A 111 14.48 -5.46 -23.82
N GLU A 112 13.20 -5.55 -23.40
CA GLU A 112 12.58 -4.64 -22.45
C GLU A 112 11.87 -5.39 -21.31
N TRP A 113 12.64 -6.14 -20.53
CA TRP A 113 12.06 -6.81 -19.35
C TRP A 113 11.67 -5.79 -18.28
N ALA A 114 10.47 -6.00 -17.73
CA ALA A 114 9.98 -5.33 -16.54
C ALA A 114 10.78 -5.73 -15.28
N CYS A 115 11.97 -5.16 -15.14
CA CYS A 115 12.93 -5.45 -14.07
C CYS A 115 13.27 -4.23 -13.20
N CYS A 116 12.66 -3.07 -13.44
CA CYS A 116 12.93 -1.86 -12.65
C CYS A 116 11.82 -1.56 -11.66
N LYS A 117 12.15 -0.78 -10.64
CA LYS A 117 11.21 -0.09 -9.73
C LYS A 117 11.75 1.30 -9.45
N VAL A 118 10.89 2.25 -9.05
CA VAL A 118 11.32 3.61 -8.70
C VAL A 118 11.25 3.78 -7.19
N ARG A 119 12.34 4.22 -6.57
CA ARG A 119 12.35 4.68 -5.18
C ARG A 119 12.02 6.16 -5.15
N LEU A 120 11.10 6.54 -4.27
CA LEU A 120 10.72 7.91 -3.97
C LEU A 120 11.00 8.16 -2.49
N THR A 121 11.80 9.17 -2.17
CA THR A 121 12.17 9.50 -0.79
C THR A 121 11.57 10.86 -0.42
N ILE A 122 10.78 10.90 0.66
CA ILE A 122 10.17 12.12 1.19
C ILE A 122 10.48 12.18 2.69
N GLY A 123 11.34 13.11 3.10
CA GLY A 123 11.90 13.13 4.44
C GLY A 123 12.65 11.83 4.73
N GLU A 124 12.32 11.16 5.83
CA GLU A 124 12.93 9.88 6.23
C GLU A 124 12.23 8.64 5.64
N VAL A 125 11.09 8.83 4.96
CA VAL A 125 10.29 7.72 4.46
C VAL A 125 10.64 7.45 3.00
N THR A 126 10.94 6.19 2.69
CA THR A 126 11.15 5.72 1.33
C THR A 126 9.93 4.91 0.86
N TYR A 127 9.44 5.27 -0.31
CA TYR A 127 8.36 4.58 -1.02
C TYR A 127 8.92 3.90 -2.26
N VAL A 128 8.25 2.84 -2.70
CA VAL A 128 8.59 2.10 -3.92
C VAL A 128 7.39 2.09 -4.85
N ILE A 129 7.64 2.50 -6.09
CA ILE A 129 6.64 2.59 -7.14
C ILE A 129 6.83 1.39 -8.08
N TYR A 130 5.76 0.62 -8.20
CA TYR A 130 5.64 -0.55 -9.04
C TYR A 130 4.62 -0.34 -10.15
N ASN A 131 4.53 -1.30 -11.06
CA ASN A 131 3.34 -1.40 -11.89
C ASN A 131 2.11 -1.68 -11.01
N HIS A 132 0.91 -1.42 -11.53
CA HIS A 132 -0.36 -1.60 -10.81
C HIS A 132 -0.58 -3.01 -10.22
N ASN A 133 0.14 -4.02 -10.74
CA ASN A 133 0.10 -5.42 -10.32
C ASN A 133 1.30 -5.82 -9.42
N VAL A 134 2.00 -4.84 -8.83
CA VAL A 134 3.17 -5.02 -7.95
C VAL A 134 4.38 -5.66 -8.64
N ARG A 135 4.36 -5.80 -9.96
CA ARG A 135 5.52 -6.25 -10.73
C ARG A 135 6.43 -5.07 -11.06
N GLY A 136 7.64 -5.40 -11.48
CA GLY A 136 8.56 -4.42 -12.05
C GLY A 136 7.94 -3.68 -13.25
N ILE A 137 8.59 -2.60 -13.62
CA ILE A 137 8.33 -1.81 -14.81
C ILE A 137 9.55 -1.85 -15.73
N THR A 138 9.37 -1.53 -17.00
CA THR A 138 10.48 -1.39 -17.94
C THR A 138 11.37 -0.22 -17.53
N LYS A 139 12.65 -0.26 -17.93
CA LYS A 139 13.61 0.81 -17.65
C LYS A 139 13.12 2.16 -18.18
N LYS A 140 12.59 2.19 -19.40
CA LYS A 140 12.01 3.37 -20.05
C LYS A 140 10.86 3.96 -19.22
N THR A 141 9.93 3.13 -18.75
CA THR A 141 8.84 3.58 -17.87
C THR A 141 9.39 4.08 -16.53
N ALA A 142 10.38 3.41 -15.94
CA ALA A 142 10.98 3.84 -14.67
C ALA A 142 11.67 5.20 -14.77
N GLU A 143 12.41 5.45 -15.86
CA GLU A 143 13.05 6.73 -16.15
C GLU A 143 12.02 7.84 -16.35
N ARG A 144 10.91 7.56 -17.04
CA ARG A 144 9.80 8.51 -17.19
C ARG A 144 9.19 8.90 -15.84
N ILE A 145 8.87 7.92 -14.99
CA ILE A 145 8.34 8.18 -13.65
C ILE A 145 9.35 8.99 -12.83
N ARG A 146 10.63 8.60 -12.85
CA ARG A 146 11.69 9.33 -12.13
C ARG A 146 11.75 10.78 -12.58
N ASN A 147 11.85 11.04 -13.88
CA ASN A 147 11.94 12.39 -14.41
C ASN A 147 10.70 13.21 -14.03
N HIS A 148 9.50 12.64 -14.17
CA HIS A 148 8.26 13.31 -13.78
C HIS A 148 8.24 13.74 -12.30
N LEU A 149 8.82 12.95 -11.40
CA LEU A 149 8.95 13.27 -9.97
C LEU A 149 10.07 14.30 -9.71
N VAL A 150 11.23 14.14 -10.35
CA VAL A 150 12.39 15.04 -10.21
C VAL A 150 12.07 16.43 -10.76
N ASP A 151 11.35 16.53 -11.87
CA ASP A 151 10.91 17.80 -12.47
C ASP A 151 9.98 18.59 -11.52
N ARG A 152 9.37 17.90 -10.54
CA ARG A 152 8.56 18.49 -9.47
C ARG A 152 9.35 18.72 -8.18
N GLY A 153 10.67 18.51 -8.17
CA GLY A 153 11.52 18.71 -7.00
C GLY A 153 11.51 17.57 -5.98
N LEU A 154 11.04 16.38 -6.35
CA LEU A 154 11.07 15.20 -5.47
C LEU A 154 12.32 14.35 -5.70
N ALA A 155 12.86 13.77 -4.62
CA ALA A 155 13.98 12.83 -4.71
C ALA A 155 13.49 11.46 -5.18
N ALA A 156 13.84 11.08 -6.42
CA ALA A 156 13.49 9.79 -7.00
C ALA A 156 14.67 9.11 -7.69
N ALA A 157 14.77 7.77 -7.58
CA ALA A 157 15.83 6.97 -8.18
C ALA A 157 15.29 5.69 -8.81
N VAL A 158 15.89 5.23 -9.91
CA VAL A 158 15.55 3.95 -10.55
C VAL A 158 16.42 2.85 -9.96
N GLU A 159 15.81 1.76 -9.51
CA GLU A 159 16.51 0.57 -9.03
C GLU A 159 16.19 -0.62 -9.95
N VAL A 160 17.25 -1.32 -10.39
CA VAL A 160 17.11 -2.56 -11.15
C VAL A 160 16.99 -3.73 -10.18
N VAL A 161 15.84 -4.41 -10.22
CA VAL A 161 15.60 -5.66 -9.50
C VAL A 161 16.42 -6.74 -10.18
N GLN A 162 17.57 -7.09 -9.59
CA GLN A 162 18.33 -8.24 -10.03
C GLN A 162 17.46 -9.48 -9.85
N THR A 163 17.00 -10.05 -10.96
CA THR A 163 16.56 -11.44 -10.94
C THR A 163 17.81 -12.25 -10.67
N ASN A 164 17.87 -12.94 -9.53
CA ASN A 164 18.93 -13.89 -9.21
C ASN A 164 18.98 -14.97 -10.30
N LYS A 165 19.63 -14.69 -11.44
CA LYS A 165 19.84 -15.64 -12.54
C LYS A 165 20.68 -16.84 -12.07
N ASN A 166 21.37 -16.71 -10.94
CA ASN A 166 22.16 -17.78 -10.32
C ASN A 166 21.33 -18.84 -9.58
N ALA A 167 20.00 -18.71 -9.48
CA ALA A 167 19.16 -19.75 -8.88
C ALA A 167 18.76 -20.88 -9.86
N VAL A 168 18.99 -20.70 -11.17
CA VAL A 168 18.54 -21.68 -12.20
C VAL A 168 19.69 -22.41 -12.90
N GLN A 169 20.94 -21.93 -12.78
CA GLN A 169 22.11 -22.73 -13.14
C GLN A 169 22.71 -23.30 -11.87
N GLY A 170 22.63 -24.62 -11.71
CA GLY A 170 23.05 -25.38 -10.53
C GLY A 170 24.54 -25.29 -10.21
N GLN A 171 25.03 -24.12 -9.82
CA GLN A 171 26.25 -24.00 -9.06
C GLN A 171 25.93 -24.44 -7.64
N LYS A 172 26.35 -25.67 -7.32
CA LYS A 172 26.42 -26.16 -5.94
C LYS A 172 27.01 -25.04 -5.07
N PRO A 173 26.42 -24.74 -3.89
CA PRO A 173 27.04 -23.79 -2.98
C PRO A 173 28.48 -24.23 -2.74
N ALA A 174 29.43 -23.33 -2.95
CA ALA A 174 30.83 -23.59 -2.71
C ALA A 174 30.98 -24.21 -1.30
N PRO A 175 31.78 -25.28 -1.15
CA PRO A 175 31.98 -25.89 0.17
C PRO A 175 32.41 -24.79 1.13
N ARG A 176 31.68 -24.66 2.25
CA ARG A 176 32.06 -23.75 3.35
C ARG A 176 33.52 -24.05 3.70
N LEU A 177 34.42 -23.13 3.36
CA LEU A 177 35.75 -23.08 3.94
C LEU A 177 35.55 -23.08 5.45
N LYS A 178 36.04 -24.15 6.10
CA LYS A 178 36.11 -24.22 7.55
C LYS A 178 37.04 -23.08 7.98
N THR A 179 36.47 -22.05 8.59
CA THR A 179 37.26 -21.04 9.28
C THR A 179 37.90 -21.73 10.47
N GLU A 180 39.17 -22.10 10.35
CA GLU A 180 39.98 -22.48 11.49
C GLU A 180 40.07 -21.26 12.41
N ALA A 181 39.73 -21.47 13.67
CA ALA A 181 39.78 -20.46 14.71
C ALA A 181 41.24 -20.08 14.94
N VAL A 182 41.64 -18.92 14.42
CA VAL A 182 42.87 -18.24 14.86
C VAL A 182 42.56 -17.63 16.22
N GLN A 183 43.07 -18.27 17.27
CA GLN A 183 43.16 -17.71 18.60
C GLN A 183 44.13 -16.53 18.56
N ASN A 184 43.61 -15.32 18.48
CA ASN A 184 44.35 -14.13 18.85
C ASN A 184 43.96 -13.77 20.29
N GLU A 185 44.91 -13.96 21.19
CA GLU A 185 44.86 -13.40 22.54
C GLU A 185 45.04 -11.88 22.44
N GLU A 186 44.07 -11.11 22.93
CA GLU A 186 44.23 -9.68 23.20
C GLU A 186 44.13 -9.40 24.72
N PRO A 187 44.90 -8.42 25.23
CA PRO A 187 45.08 -8.20 26.66
C PRO A 187 43.91 -7.48 27.31
N GLN A 188 43.50 -7.98 28.48
CA GLN A 188 42.44 -7.41 29.31
C GLN A 188 42.89 -6.10 29.98
N ALA A 189 42.42 -4.95 29.49
CA ALA A 189 42.35 -3.72 30.26
C ALA A 189 41.00 -3.64 30.99
N ARG A 190 41.01 -3.94 32.30
CA ARG A 190 39.85 -3.76 33.19
C ARG A 190 39.52 -2.27 33.34
N VAL A 191 38.47 -1.81 32.66
CA VAL A 191 37.79 -0.56 33.00
C VAL A 191 36.76 -0.86 34.09
N GLN A 192 36.98 -0.36 35.30
CA GLN A 192 35.99 -0.38 36.37
C GLN A 192 34.87 0.62 36.03
N VAL A 193 33.72 0.12 35.59
CA VAL A 193 32.50 0.90 35.45
C VAL A 193 31.85 0.99 36.83
N LYS A 194 31.88 2.18 37.44
CA LYS A 194 31.05 2.51 38.61
C LYS A 194 29.58 2.41 38.21
N SER A 195 28.87 1.47 38.81
CA SER A 195 27.41 1.38 38.73
C SER A 195 26.80 2.66 39.28
N LYS A 196 26.18 3.46 38.40
CA LYS A 196 25.26 4.52 38.83
C LYS A 196 24.01 3.84 39.38
N GLU A 197 23.71 4.12 40.63
CA GLU A 197 22.42 3.81 41.25
C GLU A 197 21.30 4.38 40.38
N TYR A 198 20.40 3.50 39.95
CA TYR A 198 19.22 3.85 39.17
C TYR A 198 18.14 4.27 40.17
N ASP A 199 17.73 5.53 40.08
CA ASP A 199 16.65 6.10 40.89
C ASP A 199 15.30 5.57 40.37
N ASP A 200 14.64 4.75 41.18
CA ASP A 200 13.36 4.07 40.94
C ASP A 200 12.14 5.02 41.14
N SER A 201 12.29 6.30 40.78
CA SER A 201 11.25 7.32 40.91
C SER A 201 10.13 7.24 39.86
N TRP A 202 10.18 6.27 38.95
CA TRP A 202 9.15 6.02 37.91
C TRP A 202 8.02 5.07 38.35
N ARG A 203 7.70 4.98 39.65
CA ARG A 203 6.46 4.32 40.09
C ARG A 203 5.25 5.01 39.48
N MET A 204 4.64 4.32 38.52
CA MET A 204 3.42 4.76 37.85
C MET A 204 2.34 5.05 38.89
N GLN A 205 1.81 6.27 38.87
CA GLN A 205 0.64 6.62 39.65
C GLN A 205 -0.59 5.88 39.09
N PRO A 206 -1.50 5.38 39.94
CA PRO A 206 -2.72 4.75 39.49
C PRO A 206 -3.57 5.76 38.70
N VAL A 207 -3.88 5.38 37.46
CA VAL A 207 -4.74 6.16 36.56
C VAL A 207 -6.13 6.26 37.21
N LYS A 208 -6.54 7.48 37.58
CA LYS A 208 -7.90 7.73 38.07
C LYS A 208 -8.88 7.39 36.95
N LYS A 209 -9.85 6.50 37.24
CA LYS A 209 -10.98 6.21 36.36
C LYS A 209 -11.68 7.52 36.01
N VAL A 210 -11.63 7.93 34.75
CA VAL A 210 -12.43 9.02 34.22
C VAL A 210 -13.86 8.50 34.08
N GLU A 211 -14.76 9.03 34.90
CA GLU A 211 -16.18 8.73 34.86
C GLU A 211 -16.76 9.32 33.57
N ARG A 212 -17.24 8.43 32.70
CA ARG A 212 -17.78 8.79 31.39
C ARG A 212 -19.15 9.42 31.58
N GLN A 213 -19.23 10.75 31.53
CA GLN A 213 -20.51 11.45 31.50
C GLN A 213 -21.22 11.16 30.17
N GLU A 214 -22.39 10.52 30.25
CA GLU A 214 -23.27 10.32 29.10
C GLU A 214 -23.85 11.68 28.65
N PRO A 215 -23.85 11.98 27.34
CA PRO A 215 -24.48 13.18 26.83
C PRO A 215 -26.00 13.07 27.01
N LYS A 216 -26.58 14.02 27.74
CA LYS A 216 -28.03 14.17 27.84
C LYS A 216 -28.59 14.49 26.45
N GLU A 217 -29.36 13.56 25.89
CA GLU A 217 -30.17 13.78 24.70
C GLU A 217 -31.13 14.96 24.94
N LYS A 218 -30.93 16.05 24.21
CA LYS A 218 -31.94 17.10 24.08
C LYS A 218 -33.05 16.57 23.18
N GLN A 219 -34.18 16.22 23.77
CA GLN A 219 -35.43 16.04 23.03
C GLN A 219 -35.81 17.38 22.39
N LEU A 220 -35.67 17.49 21.07
CA LEU A 220 -36.23 18.57 20.27
C LEU A 220 -37.71 18.26 20.06
N SER A 221 -38.57 19.07 20.67
CA SER A 221 -40.02 19.01 20.48
C SER A 221 -40.40 19.43 19.06
N LEU A 222 -41.12 18.57 18.37
CA LEU A 222 -41.53 18.67 16.96
C LEU A 222 -42.79 19.53 16.74
N PHE A 223 -42.98 20.57 17.55
CA PHE A 223 -44.13 21.47 17.46
C PHE A 223 -43.65 22.92 17.43
N ASP A 224 -43.22 23.38 16.26
CA ASP A 224 -43.16 24.81 15.90
C ASP A 224 -42.90 24.94 14.40
N THR A 225 -43.84 24.50 13.56
CA THR A 225 -43.83 24.91 12.14
C THR A 225 -45.20 24.81 11.47
N ILE A 226 -46.22 25.46 12.02
CA ILE A 226 -47.37 25.91 11.22
C ILE A 226 -47.83 27.26 11.76
N SER A 227 -47.30 28.33 11.20
CA SER A 227 -47.92 29.67 11.15
C SER A 227 -47.11 30.56 10.21
N GLY A 228 -47.63 30.79 9.00
CA GLY A 228 -47.25 31.96 8.20
C GLY A 228 -46.92 31.69 6.74
N LEU A 229 -47.92 31.96 5.89
CA LEU A 229 -47.85 32.32 4.46
C LEU A 229 -47.58 31.22 3.43
#